data_AF-W6YKK4-F1
#
_entry.id   AF-W6YKK4-F1
#
_cell.length_a   1.000
_cell.length_b   1.000
_cell.length_c   1.000
_cell.angle_alpha   90.00
_cell.angle_beta   90.00
_cell.angle_gamma   90.00
#
_symmetry.space_group_name_H-M   'P 1'
#
loop_
_entity.id
_entity.type
_entity.pdbx_description
1 polymer ?
#
loop_
_entity_poly.entity_id
_entity_poly.type
_entity_poly.pdbx_seq_one_letter_code
_entity_poly.pdbx_strand_id
1 'polypeptide(L)'
;MGFTEASRGALIQSLIKSMDTYGCQGADINLKYPAEPKRGGRKKDTDNLVLLMNEMKGQFGERYGRSLTIAPDYWYLHGFKPAEMQKVRSQTNITEIKKNPEPLWFDGVDPAKIGMNLAYSRRAYTLADPSCILIDFDVGAGL
;
A
#
# COMPACT_ATOMS: atom_id res chain seq x y z
N MET A 1 9.61 10.56 -7.76
CA MET A 1 8.85 11.76 -7.29
C MET A 1 9.44 12.21 -5.98
N GLY A 2 9.45 13.51 -5.64
CA GLY A 2 10.12 13.97 -4.42
C GLY A 2 9.35 14.87 -3.50
N PHE A 3 8.80 14.24 -2.47
CA PHE A 3 8.32 14.90 -1.27
C PHE A 3 9.48 15.66 -0.62
N THR A 4 9.33 16.98 -0.56
CA THR A 4 10.02 17.88 0.36
C THR A 4 9.01 18.27 1.42
N GLU A 5 9.44 18.87 2.52
CA GLU A 5 8.52 19.37 3.56
C GLU A 5 7.46 20.31 2.97
N ALA A 6 7.88 21.26 2.13
CA ALA A 6 6.98 22.17 1.46
C ALA A 6 5.95 21.45 0.56
N SER A 7 6.36 20.45 -0.21
CA SER A 7 5.42 19.75 -1.10
C SER A 7 4.49 18.79 -0.35
N ARG A 8 4.92 18.22 0.78
CA ARG A 8 4.03 17.47 1.69
C ARG A 8 2.98 18.39 2.31
N GLY A 9 3.40 19.54 2.86
CA GLY A 9 2.48 20.52 3.41
C GLY A 9 1.43 20.99 2.40
N ALA A 10 1.85 21.33 1.18
CA ALA A 10 0.94 21.73 0.11
C ALA A 10 -0.05 20.61 -0.27
N LEU A 11 0.41 19.36 -0.32
CA LEU A 11 -0.46 18.21 -0.58
C LEU A 11 -1.51 18.04 0.54
N ILE A 12 -1.10 18.10 1.81
CA ILE A 12 -2.00 17.93 2.96
C ILE A 12 -3.09 19.00 2.95
N GLN A 13 -2.72 20.26 2.69
CA GLN A 13 -3.69 21.37 2.59
C GLN A 13 -4.65 21.19 1.42
N SER A 14 -4.17 20.72 0.27
CA SER A 14 -5.02 20.38 -0.87
C SER A 14 -6.00 19.25 -0.55
N LEU A 15 -5.57 18.24 0.20
CA LEU A 15 -6.44 17.14 0.66
C LEU A 15 -7.52 17.66 1.61
N ILE A 16 -7.16 18.46 2.62
CA ILE A 16 -8.13 19.06 3.55
C ILE A 16 -9.18 19.86 2.79
N LYS A 17 -8.75 20.74 1.89
CA LYS A 17 -9.66 21.53 1.04
C LYS A 17 -10.59 20.63 0.23
N SER A 18 -10.05 19.57 -0.38
CA SER A 18 -10.86 18.63 -1.18
C SER A 18 -11.88 17.91 -0.30
N MET A 19 -11.49 17.45 0.89
CA MET A 19 -12.38 16.78 1.84
C MET A 19 -13.47 17.71 2.37
N ASP A 20 -13.14 18.97 2.69
CA ASP A 20 -14.10 20.00 3.06
C ASP A 20 -15.11 20.27 1.92
N THR A 21 -14.62 20.32 0.68
CA THR A 21 -15.44 20.66 -0.50
C THR A 21 -16.41 19.54 -0.87
N TYR A 22 -15.94 18.29 -0.84
CA TYR A 22 -16.67 17.13 -1.35
C TYR A 22 -17.28 16.26 -0.24
N GLY A 23 -17.10 16.62 1.03
CA GLY A 23 -17.64 15.88 2.17
C GLY A 23 -16.93 14.54 2.44
N CYS A 24 -15.72 14.34 1.91
CA CYS A 24 -14.96 13.11 2.12
C CYS A 24 -14.48 13.02 3.58
N GLN A 25 -14.57 11.84 4.18
CA GLN A 25 -14.19 11.61 5.59
C GLN A 25 -12.72 11.20 5.76
N GLY A 26 -11.94 11.19 4.69
CA GLY A 26 -10.55 10.81 4.75
C GLY A 26 -9.88 10.71 3.38
N ALA A 27 -8.57 10.49 3.41
CA ALA A 27 -7.73 10.31 2.23
C ALA A 27 -6.99 8.98 2.28
N ASP A 28 -6.95 8.29 1.13
CA ASP A 28 -6.10 7.12 0.91
C ASP A 28 -4.94 7.49 0.00
N ILE A 29 -3.72 7.31 0.49
CA ILE A 29 -2.50 7.53 -0.28
C ILE A 29 -2.15 6.23 -1.02
N ASN A 30 -1.95 6.28 -2.33
CA ASN A 30 -1.62 5.11 -3.15
C ASN A 30 -0.34 5.36 -3.95
N LEU A 31 0.82 5.35 -3.26
CA LEU A 31 2.12 5.61 -3.86
C LEU A 31 2.77 4.31 -4.38
N LYS A 32 3.02 4.23 -5.70
CA LYS A 32 3.57 3.03 -6.37
C LYS A 32 4.88 3.33 -7.10
N TYR A 33 6.05 2.88 -6.65
CA TYR A 33 6.37 2.37 -5.32
C TYR A 33 7.57 3.17 -4.78
N PRO A 34 7.61 3.48 -3.47
CA PRO A 34 8.77 4.11 -2.86
C PRO A 34 10.01 3.23 -3.05
N ALA A 35 11.18 3.86 -3.15
CA ALA A 35 12.48 3.20 -3.33
C ALA A 35 12.64 2.29 -4.56
N GLU A 36 11.71 2.28 -5.53
CA GLU A 36 11.83 1.52 -6.79
C GLU A 36 12.16 2.45 -7.98
N PRO A 37 13.43 2.55 -8.43
CA PRO A 37 13.82 3.44 -9.50
C PRO A 37 13.14 3.14 -10.84
N LYS A 38 12.84 1.87 -11.16
CA LYS A 38 12.16 1.49 -12.41
C LYS A 38 10.71 1.99 -12.47
N ARG A 39 10.16 2.41 -11.32
CA ARG A 39 8.82 2.99 -11.18
C ARG A 39 8.87 4.48 -10.81
N GLY A 40 10.05 5.11 -10.88
CA GLY A 40 10.25 6.53 -10.55
C GLY A 40 10.35 6.83 -9.05
N GLY A 41 10.46 5.80 -8.22
CA GLY A 41 10.71 5.89 -6.78
C GLY A 41 12.19 6.15 -6.47
N ARG A 42 12.44 6.84 -5.36
CA ARG A 42 13.77 7.16 -4.86
C ARG A 42 13.89 6.65 -3.43
N LYS A 43 15.10 6.30 -2.99
CA LYS A 43 15.33 5.77 -1.62
C LYS A 43 14.75 6.67 -0.53
N LYS A 44 14.87 8.00 -0.70
CA LYS A 44 14.31 9.00 0.24
C LYS A 44 12.78 9.00 0.31
N ASP A 45 12.09 8.39 -0.65
CA ASP A 45 10.63 8.40 -0.68
C ASP A 45 10.03 7.55 0.45
N THR A 46 10.78 6.55 0.94
CA THR A 46 10.39 5.74 2.11
C THR A 46 10.24 6.60 3.36
N ASP A 47 11.27 7.36 3.74
CA ASP A 47 11.24 8.22 4.93
C ASP A 47 10.28 9.40 4.74
N ASN A 48 10.24 9.99 3.55
CA ASN A 48 9.30 11.08 3.27
C ASN A 48 7.84 10.64 3.33
N LEU A 49 7.54 9.38 3.02
CA LEU A 49 6.19 8.84 3.14
C LEU A 49 5.79 8.69 4.62
N VAL A 50 6.73 8.31 5.50
CA VAL A 50 6.49 8.30 6.95
C VAL A 50 6.18 9.71 7.45
N LEU A 51 7.00 10.69 7.03
CA LEU A 51 6.77 12.10 7.38
C LEU A 51 5.40 12.58 6.90
N LEU A 52 5.01 12.28 5.66
CA LEU A 52 3.70 12.62 5.13
C LEU A 52 2.57 12.04 5.99
N MET A 53 2.63 10.76 6.34
CA MET A 53 1.59 10.09 7.13
C MET A 53 1.49 10.65 8.56
N ASN A 54 2.61 11.03 9.16
CA ASN A 54 2.66 11.67 10.48
C ASN A 54 2.16 13.12 10.45
N GLU A 55 2.53 13.90 9.43
CA GLU A 55 2.03 15.26 9.23
C GLU A 55 0.52 15.25 8.94
N MET A 56 0.03 14.30 8.14
CA MET A 56 -1.40 14.05 7.94
C MET A 56 -2.09 13.70 9.26
N LYS A 57 -1.51 12.82 10.08
CA LYS A 57 -2.06 12.51 11.42
C LYS A 57 -2.27 13.77 12.25
N GLY A 58 -1.27 14.65 12.28
CA GLY A 58 -1.34 15.91 13.03
C GLY A 58 -2.39 16.87 12.48
N GLN A 59 -2.41 17.08 11.17
CA GLN A 59 -3.30 18.08 10.55
C GLN A 59 -4.74 17.60 10.37
N PHE A 60 -4.97 16.30 10.18
CA PHE A 60 -6.31 15.73 10.06
C PHE A 60 -7.00 15.63 11.42
N GLY A 61 -6.22 15.46 12.49
CA GLY A 61 -6.73 15.22 13.84
C GLY A 61 -7.70 14.02 13.85
N GLU A 62 -8.81 14.17 14.58
CA GLU A 62 -9.90 13.19 14.60
C GLU A 62 -10.94 13.43 13.50
N ARG A 63 -10.84 14.56 12.76
CA ARG A 63 -11.83 14.96 11.75
C ARG A 63 -11.77 14.11 10.49
N TYR A 64 -10.56 13.71 10.08
CA TYR A 64 -10.34 12.98 8.84
C TYR A 64 -9.55 11.69 9.06
N GLY A 65 -10.05 10.62 8.43
CA GLY A 65 -9.33 9.36 8.31
C GLY A 65 -8.13 9.48 7.35
N ARG A 66 -7.10 8.70 7.63
CA ARG A 66 -5.97 8.51 6.73
C ARG A 66 -5.71 7.02 6.55
N SER A 67 -5.40 6.59 5.33
CA SER A 67 -4.86 5.27 5.07
C SER A 67 -3.81 5.33 3.96
N LEU A 68 -2.93 4.34 3.95
CA LEU A 68 -1.94 4.16 2.90
C LEU A 68 -2.14 2.79 2.27
N THR A 69 -2.24 2.76 0.94
CA THR A 69 -2.20 1.53 0.17
C THR A 69 -0.76 1.05 -0.02
N ILE A 70 -0.42 -0.14 0.49
CA ILE A 70 0.88 -0.80 0.33
C ILE A 70 0.87 -1.85 -0.78
N ALA A 71 2.07 -2.21 -1.22
CA ALA A 71 2.28 -3.21 -2.25
C ALA A 71 1.78 -4.62 -1.83
N PRO A 72 1.30 -5.42 -2.79
CA PRO A 72 0.85 -6.80 -2.58
C PRO A 72 2.00 -7.82 -2.76
N ASP A 73 3.25 -7.41 -2.77
CA ASP A 73 4.36 -8.33 -3.01
C ASP A 73 5.57 -7.94 -2.17
N TYR A 74 6.28 -8.97 -1.72
CA TYR A 74 7.43 -8.86 -0.83
C TYR A 74 8.49 -7.90 -1.34
N TRP A 75 8.77 -7.91 -2.65
CA TRP A 75 9.82 -7.10 -3.25
C TRP A 75 9.54 -5.59 -3.09
N TYR A 76 8.33 -5.14 -3.36
CA TYR A 76 8.00 -3.72 -3.20
C TYR A 76 7.74 -3.32 -1.74
N LEU A 77 7.45 -4.25 -0.83
CA LEU A 77 7.28 -3.96 0.59
C LEU A 77 8.55 -3.38 1.24
N HIS A 78 9.74 -3.71 0.74
CA HIS A 78 11.02 -3.13 1.21
C HIS A 78 11.08 -1.60 1.10
N GLY A 79 10.28 -0.99 0.23
CA GLY A 79 10.20 0.46 0.09
C GLY A 79 9.35 1.14 1.16
N PHE A 80 8.66 0.39 2.03
CA PHE A 80 7.72 0.92 3.02
C PHE A 80 8.20 0.68 4.46
N LYS A 81 7.67 1.49 5.38
CA LYS A 81 7.86 1.36 6.84
C LYS A 81 6.48 1.31 7.53
N PRO A 82 5.72 0.23 7.34
CA PRO A 82 4.31 0.21 7.71
C PRO A 82 4.07 0.35 9.22
N ALA A 83 4.96 -0.15 10.08
CA ALA A 83 4.90 0.08 11.52
C ALA A 83 4.90 1.57 11.90
N GLU A 84 5.66 2.39 11.17
CA GLU A 84 5.77 3.83 11.41
C GLU A 84 4.57 4.64 10.88
N MET A 85 3.72 4.05 10.02
CA MET A 85 2.64 4.76 9.30
C MET A 85 1.24 4.59 9.92
N GLN A 86 1.08 3.69 10.90
CA GLN A 86 -0.07 3.50 11.82
C GLN A 86 -1.50 3.36 11.23
N LYS A 87 -1.73 3.26 9.92
CA LYS A 87 -2.97 2.74 9.30
C LYS A 87 -2.76 2.39 7.83
N VAL A 88 -2.82 1.11 7.48
CA VAL A 88 -2.35 0.59 6.20
C VAL A 88 -3.39 -0.33 5.55
N ARG A 89 -3.57 -0.20 4.24
CA ARG A 89 -4.39 -1.09 3.41
C ARG A 89 -3.49 -1.82 2.43
N SER A 90 -3.62 -3.14 2.32
CA SER A 90 -2.89 -3.87 1.29
C SER A 90 -3.72 -3.99 0.01
N GLN A 91 -3.06 -3.88 -1.14
CA GLN A 91 -3.62 -4.46 -2.37
C GLN A 91 -3.59 -5.98 -2.20
N THR A 92 -4.65 -6.69 -2.57
CA THR A 92 -4.64 -8.16 -2.49
C THR A 92 -4.36 -8.77 -3.86
N ASN A 93 -3.44 -9.74 -3.88
CA ASN A 93 -3.35 -10.76 -4.90
C ASN A 93 -3.65 -12.09 -4.21
N ILE A 94 -4.61 -12.87 -4.72
CA ILE A 94 -5.12 -14.07 -4.05
C ILE A 94 -4.04 -15.14 -3.84
N THR A 95 -3.04 -15.21 -4.73
CA THR A 95 -1.93 -16.16 -4.61
C THR A 95 -0.93 -15.79 -3.50
N GLU A 96 -0.90 -14.52 -3.10
CA GLU A 96 0.10 -13.97 -2.17
C GLU A 96 -0.49 -13.72 -0.76
N ILE A 97 -1.74 -14.12 -0.51
CA ILE A 97 -2.44 -13.88 0.77
C ILE A 97 -1.68 -14.45 1.98
N LYS A 98 -0.93 -15.55 1.83
CA LYS A 98 -0.11 -16.08 2.93
C LYS A 98 1.21 -15.34 3.10
N LYS A 99 1.84 -14.92 2.00
CA LYS A 99 3.19 -14.33 1.98
C LYS A 99 3.20 -12.86 2.36
N ASN A 100 2.11 -12.13 2.10
CA ASN A 100 2.05 -10.68 2.30
C ASN A 100 1.76 -10.21 3.73
N PRO A 101 0.93 -10.89 4.55
CA PRO A 101 0.69 -10.49 5.93
C PRO A 101 1.88 -10.82 6.84
N GLU A 102 2.67 -11.83 6.49
CA GLU A 102 3.78 -12.32 7.31
C GLU A 102 4.87 -11.25 7.54
N PRO A 103 5.37 -10.52 6.52
CA PRO A 103 6.27 -9.39 6.74
C PRO A 103 5.65 -8.27 7.58
N LEU A 104 4.34 -8.01 7.44
CA LEU A 104 3.65 -6.98 8.23
C LEU A 104 3.54 -7.37 9.70
N TRP A 105 3.36 -8.67 9.96
CA TRP A 105 3.37 -9.24 11.31
C TRP A 105 4.75 -9.10 11.95
N PHE A 106 5.82 -9.45 11.22
CA PHE A 106 7.19 -9.31 11.73
C PHE A 106 7.65 -7.86 11.90
N ASP A 107 7.10 -6.92 11.12
CA ASP A 107 7.32 -5.47 11.32
C ASP A 107 6.53 -4.90 12.51
N GLY A 108 5.64 -5.70 13.13
CA GLY A 108 4.87 -5.29 14.32
C GLY A 108 3.64 -4.45 14.01
N VAL A 109 3.10 -4.52 12.80
CA VAL A 109 1.86 -3.83 12.44
C VAL A 109 0.68 -4.50 13.14
N ASP A 110 -0.05 -3.72 13.95
CA ASP A 110 -1.29 -4.17 14.59
C ASP A 110 -2.31 -4.66 13.54
N PRO A 111 -2.75 -5.93 13.59
CA PRO A 111 -3.69 -6.50 12.62
C PRO A 111 -5.00 -5.72 12.48
N ALA A 112 -5.47 -5.07 13.56
CA ALA A 112 -6.69 -4.26 13.54
C ALA A 112 -6.56 -3.02 12.62
N LYS A 113 -5.33 -2.66 12.22
CA LYS A 113 -5.02 -1.52 11.35
C LYS A 113 -4.78 -1.92 9.91
N ILE A 114 -4.92 -3.21 9.57
CA ILE A 114 -4.72 -3.77 8.23
C ILE A 114 -6.09 -4.00 7.55
N GLY A 115 -6.33 -3.28 6.46
CA GLY A 115 -7.46 -3.55 5.57
C GLY A 115 -7.00 -4.27 4.30
N MET A 116 -7.62 -5.41 3.96
CA MET A 116 -7.34 -6.15 2.72
C MET A 116 -8.33 -5.74 1.63
N ASN A 117 -7.85 -5.16 0.53
CA ASN A 117 -8.70 -4.73 -0.58
C ASN A 117 -8.88 -5.86 -1.61
N LEU A 118 -10.11 -6.34 -1.85
CA LEU A 118 -10.40 -7.32 -2.92
C LEU A 118 -10.56 -6.63 -4.28
N ALA A 119 -9.92 -7.19 -5.32
CA ALA A 119 -10.09 -6.70 -6.69
C ALA A 119 -11.36 -7.25 -7.35
N TYR A 120 -12.22 -6.36 -7.84
CA TYR A 120 -13.43 -6.72 -8.60
C TYR A 120 -13.23 -6.80 -10.12
N SER A 121 -12.04 -6.42 -10.61
CA SER A 121 -11.66 -6.53 -12.02
C SER A 121 -10.82 -7.78 -12.25
N ARG A 122 -11.16 -8.58 -13.26
CA ARG A 122 -10.39 -9.76 -13.65
C ARG A 122 -9.33 -9.37 -14.67
N ARG A 123 -8.15 -10.00 -14.59
CA ARG A 123 -7.20 -10.06 -15.71
C ARG A 123 -7.31 -11.44 -16.33
N ALA A 124 -7.51 -11.49 -17.64
CA ALA A 124 -7.46 -12.71 -18.41
C ALA A 124 -6.18 -12.69 -19.26
N TYR A 125 -5.56 -13.86 -19.41
CA TYR A 125 -4.42 -14.06 -20.29
C TYR A 125 -4.78 -15.15 -21.28
N THR A 126 -4.41 -14.97 -22.54
CA THR A 126 -4.48 -16.05 -23.53
C THR A 126 -3.20 -16.87 -23.39
N LEU A 127 -3.35 -18.17 -23.15
CA LEU A 127 -2.21 -19.08 -23.10
C LEU A 127 -1.53 -19.12 -24.47
N ALA A 128 -0.20 -19.01 -24.48
CA ALA A 128 0.58 -19.25 -25.69
C ALA A 128 0.50 -20.72 -26.13
N ASP A 129 0.35 -21.64 -25.18
CA ASP A 129 0.15 -23.06 -25.39
C ASP A 129 -1.14 -23.53 -24.69
N PRO A 130 -2.15 -24.01 -25.43
CA PRO A 130 -3.39 -24.53 -24.87
C PRO A 130 -3.23 -25.77 -23.98
N SER A 131 -2.06 -26.42 -23.95
CA SER A 131 -1.80 -27.57 -23.06
C SER A 131 -1.49 -27.15 -21.61
N CYS A 132 -1.13 -25.88 -21.37
CA CYS A 132 -0.76 -25.35 -20.06
C CYS A 132 -1.97 -24.78 -19.27
N ILE A 133 -3.10 -25.51 -19.20
CA ILE A 133 -4.31 -25.04 -18.49
C ILE A 133 -4.32 -25.37 -17.01
N LEU A 134 -3.51 -26.34 -16.58
CA LEU A 134 -3.47 -26.80 -15.20
C LEU A 134 -2.56 -25.89 -14.36
N ILE A 135 -3.19 -25.08 -13.51
CA ILE A 135 -2.51 -24.45 -12.38
C ILE A 135 -2.47 -25.51 -11.28
N ASP A 136 -1.44 -26.34 -11.29
CA ASP A 136 -1.29 -27.40 -10.30
C ASP A 136 -1.03 -26.78 -8.92
N PHE A 137 -1.96 -26.97 -7.99
CA PHE A 137 -1.70 -26.77 -6.57
C PHE A 137 -1.00 -28.03 -6.08
N ASP A 138 0.32 -28.03 -6.14
CA ASP A 138 1.14 -29.10 -5.57
C ASP A 138 1.00 -29.05 -4.04
N VAL A 139 -0.06 -29.66 -3.52
CA VAL A 139 -0.16 -30.02 -2.10
C VAL A 139 0.69 -31.27 -1.97
N GLY A 140 1.96 -31.08 -1.65
CA GLY A 140 2.90 -32.17 -1.43
C GLY A 140 2.31 -33.23 -0.50
N ALA A 141 1.90 -34.35 -1.09
CA ALA A 141 1.60 -35.60 -0.43
C ALA A 141 2.64 -36.60 -0.92
N GLY A 142 3.80 -36.58 -0.28
CA GLY A 142 4.90 -37.50 -0.52
C GLY A 142 5.47 -37.95 0.82
N LEU A 143 5.08 -39.19 1.17
CA LEU A 143 5.65 -40.15 2.12
C LEU A 143 7.08 -39.89 2.62
#